data_AF-A0A6M8VT32-F1
#
_entry.id   AF-A0A6M8VT32-F1
#
_cell.length_a   1.000
_cell.length_b   1.000
_cell.length_c   1.000
_cell.angle_alpha   90.00
_cell.angle_beta   90.00
_cell.angle_gamma   90.00
#
_symmetry.space_group_name_H-M   'P 1'
#
loop_
_entity.id
_entity.type
_entity.pdbx_description
1 polymer ?
#
loop_
_entity_poly.entity_id
_entity_poly.type
_entity_poly.pdbx_seq_one_letter_code
_entity_poly.pdbx_strand_id
1 'polypeptide(L)'
;MTIRPFLGDCQAGNGALQIAVAAQCLRTQQLPARLHAGTPAAGLDAGSADAKPAPLRRVLVCSTSLGGQSAAVVLGRAAPADAQHTNQG
;
A
#
# COMPACT_ATOMS: atom_id res chain seq x y z
N MET A 1 1.46 -4.63 0.36
CA MET A 1 0.61 -4.50 -0.85
C MET A 1 1.30 -5.20 -2.02
N THR A 2 0.59 -5.93 -2.89
CA THR A 2 1.20 -6.75 -3.95
C THR A 2 1.44 -5.96 -5.24
N ILE A 3 2.53 -5.19 -5.31
CA ILE A 3 2.90 -4.44 -6.53
C ILE A 3 3.86 -5.19 -7.45
N ARG A 4 4.57 -6.21 -6.94
CA ARG A 4 5.54 -6.97 -7.72
C ARG A 4 4.97 -7.59 -9.01
N PRO A 5 3.72 -8.11 -9.03
CA PRO A 5 3.11 -8.61 -10.27
C PRO A 5 2.98 -7.56 -11.38
N PHE A 6 3.00 -6.26 -11.06
CA PHE A 6 2.89 -5.17 -12.04
C PHE A 6 4.25 -4.68 -12.54
N LEU A 7 5.26 -4.66 -11.65
CA LEU A 7 6.51 -3.92 -11.88
C LEU A 7 7.77 -4.80 -11.78
N GLY A 8 7.62 -6.08 -11.44
CA GLY A 8 8.73 -6.94 -11.05
C GLY A 8 9.23 -6.66 -9.63
N ASP A 9 10.39 -7.23 -9.29
CA ASP A 9 11.06 -7.02 -8.01
C ASP A 9 12.16 -5.95 -8.14
N CYS A 10 11.85 -4.72 -7.71
CA CYS A 10 12.77 -3.58 -7.75
C CYS A 10 13.75 -3.52 -6.56
N GLN A 11 13.93 -4.63 -5.83
CA GLN A 11 14.86 -4.75 -4.70
C GLN A 11 14.68 -3.61 -3.67
N ALA A 12 15.73 -2.83 -3.42
CA ALA A 12 15.71 -1.71 -2.46
C ALA A 12 14.64 -0.65 -2.78
N GLY A 13 14.23 -0.51 -4.04
CA GLY A 13 13.19 0.44 -4.47
C GLY A 13 11.76 -0.01 -4.15
N ASN A 14 11.54 -1.28 -3.81
CA ASN A 14 10.20 -1.82 -3.57
C ASN A 14 9.45 -1.09 -2.46
N GLY A 15 10.13 -0.70 -1.39
CA GLY A 15 9.51 0.01 -0.27
C GLY A 15 8.92 1.35 -0.72
N ALA A 16 9.70 2.13 -1.47
CA ALA A 16 9.29 3.43 -1.99
C ALA A 16 8.12 3.31 -2.98
N LEU A 17 8.17 2.34 -3.89
CA LEU A 17 7.07 2.09 -4.83
C LEU A 17 5.79 1.67 -4.09
N GLN A 18 5.88 0.81 -3.08
CA GLN A 18 4.72 0.44 -2.27
C GLN A 18 4.09 1.63 -1.55
N ILE A 19 4.91 2.54 -1.00
CA ILE A 19 4.46 3.78 -0.38
C ILE A 19 3.76 4.68 -1.40
N ALA A 20 4.35 4.85 -2.59
CA ALA A 20 3.78 5.68 -3.66
C ALA A 20 2.41 5.16 -4.10
N VAL A 21 2.26 3.84 -4.32
CA VAL A 21 0.96 3.28 -4.69
C VAL A 21 -0.03 3.31 -3.51
N ALA A 22 0.42 3.09 -2.27
CA ALA A 22 -0.45 3.27 -1.11
C ALA A 22 -1.01 4.70 -1.00
N ALA A 23 -0.19 5.71 -1.28
CA ALA A 23 -0.62 7.11 -1.36
C ALA A 23 -1.59 7.36 -2.52
N GLN A 24 -1.39 6.71 -3.68
CA GLN A 24 -2.35 6.73 -4.79
C GLN A 24 -3.70 6.16 -4.36
N CYS A 25 -3.73 4.98 -3.73
CA CYS A 25 -4.96 4.36 -3.24
C CYS A 25 -5.69 5.26 -2.23
N LEU A 26 -4.97 5.90 -1.30
CA LEU A 26 -5.55 6.86 -0.38
C LEU A 26 -6.14 8.08 -1.09
N ARG A 27 -5.54 8.54 -2.19
CA ARG A 27 -6.02 9.69 -2.95
C ARG A 27 -7.21 9.35 -3.84
N THR A 28 -7.15 8.24 -4.57
CA THR A 28 -8.17 7.84 -5.55
C THR A 28 -9.30 7.00 -4.95
N GLN A 29 -9.14 6.54 -3.70
CA GLN A 29 -10.12 5.67 -3.02
C GLN A 29 -10.40 4.39 -3.80
N GLN A 30 -9.32 3.79 -4.31
CA GLN A 30 -9.38 2.59 -5.12
C GLN A 30 -8.24 1.65 -4.72
N LEU A 31 -8.58 0.37 -4.53
CA LEU A 31 -7.60 -0.70 -4.42
C LEU A 31 -7.12 -1.10 -5.81
N PRO A 32 -5.82 -1.38 -5.98
CA PRO A 32 -5.30 -1.90 -7.23
C PRO A 32 -5.85 -3.31 -7.48
N ALA A 33 -5.79 -3.77 -8.74
CA ALA A 33 -6.01 -5.18 -9.03
C ALA A 33 -4.93 -6.04 -8.35
N ARG A 34 -5.28 -7.28 -8.02
CA ARG A 34 -4.34 -8.32 -7.60
C ARG A 34 -4.13 -9.27 -8.76
N LEU A 35 -2.96 -9.20 -9.37
CA LEU A 35 -2.59 -10.05 -10.51
C LEU A 35 -1.81 -11.28 -10.04
N HIS A 36 -1.90 -12.37 -10.80
CA HIS A 36 -1.06 -13.56 -10.64
C HIS A 36 -1.00 -14.14 -9.22
N ALA A 37 -2.13 -14.13 -8.50
CA ALA A 37 -2.18 -14.48 -7.07
C ALA A 37 -1.99 -15.98 -6.76
N GLY A 38 -1.80 -16.83 -7.78
CA GLY A 38 -1.72 -18.28 -7.62
C GLY A 38 -3.00 -18.87 -7.02
N THR A 39 -2.85 -19.96 -6.26
CA THR A 39 -3.94 -20.57 -5.49
C THR A 39 -3.80 -20.19 -4.03
N PRO A 40 -4.61 -19.25 -3.51
CA PRO A 40 -4.55 -18.86 -2.10
C PRO A 40 -4.97 -20.02 -1.18
N ALA A 41 -4.48 -20.01 0.05
CA ALA A 41 -4.90 -20.96 1.08
C ALA A 41 -6.42 -20.86 1.33
N ALA A 42 -7.04 -22.00 1.63
CA ALA A 42 -8.49 -22.07 1.90
C ALA A 42 -8.89 -21.08 3.01
N GLY A 43 -9.95 -20.31 2.76
CA GLY A 43 -10.46 -19.30 3.69
C GLY A 43 -9.79 -17.92 3.62
N LEU A 44 -8.76 -17.73 2.78
CA LEU A 44 -8.10 -16.43 2.61
C LEU A 44 -8.58 -15.69 1.34
N ASP A 45 -9.07 -14.45 1.49
CA ASP A 45 -9.33 -13.53 0.36
C ASP A 45 -8.02 -12.91 -0.16
N ALA A 46 -7.20 -13.77 -0.76
CA ALA A 46 -5.92 -13.39 -1.37
C ALA A 46 -5.83 -13.77 -2.85
N GLY A 47 -6.93 -14.23 -3.46
CA GLY A 47 -6.99 -14.58 -4.88
C GLY A 47 -6.87 -13.35 -5.80
N SER A 48 -6.77 -13.61 -7.10
CA SER A 48 -6.82 -12.56 -8.11
C SER A 48 -8.12 -11.77 -8.01
N ALA A 49 -8.03 -10.45 -8.15
CA ALA A 49 -9.19 -9.58 -8.09
C ALA A 49 -8.96 -8.34 -8.93
N ASP A 50 -10.04 -7.83 -9.54
CA ASP A 50 -9.99 -6.56 -10.26
C ASP A 50 -9.77 -5.38 -9.31
N ALA A 51 -9.33 -4.26 -9.89
CA ALA A 51 -9.27 -3.01 -9.15
C ALA A 51 -10.69 -2.62 -8.72
N LYS A 52 -10.84 -2.18 -7.47
CA LYS A 52 -12.17 -1.88 -6.91
C LYS A 52 -12.18 -0.63 -6.04
N PRO A 53 -13.29 0.12 -6.00
CA PRO A 53 -13.45 1.21 -5.04
C PRO A 53 -13.28 0.72 -3.60
N ALA A 54 -12.65 1.55 -2.76
CA ALA A 54 -12.50 1.27 -1.34
C ALA A 54 -12.39 2.58 -0.52
N PRO A 55 -13.18 2.74 0.55
CA PRO A 55 -13.11 3.91 1.43
C PRO A 55 -11.90 3.82 2.38
N LEU A 56 -10.69 4.04 1.86
CA LEU A 56 -9.44 3.90 2.57
C LEU A 56 -9.12 5.12 3.44
N ARG A 57 -8.86 4.87 4.73
CA ARG A 57 -8.39 5.86 5.72
C ARG A 57 -6.92 5.70 6.07
N ARG A 58 -6.45 4.45 6.11
CA ARG A 58 -5.09 4.05 6.43
C ARG A 58 -4.66 2.93 5.49
N VAL A 59 -3.37 2.88 5.17
CA VAL A 59 -2.75 1.76 4.43
C VAL A 59 -1.48 1.34 5.14
N LEU A 60 -1.35 0.04 5.42
CA LEU A 60 -0.12 -0.56 5.95
C LEU A 60 0.76 -1.03 4.79
N VAL A 61 2.00 -0.58 4.76
CA VAL A 61 3.06 -1.07 3.88
C VAL A 61 4.08 -1.81 4.72
N CYS A 62 4.40 -3.04 4.33
CA CYS A 62 5.48 -3.82 4.93
C CYS A 62 6.52 -4.11 3.86
N SER A 63 7.79 -3.96 4.21
CA SER A 63 8.92 -4.33 3.36
C SER A 63 9.92 -5.15 4.17
N THR A 64 10.50 -6.15 3.52
CA THR A 64 11.59 -6.94 4.05
C THR A 64 12.77 -6.85 3.09
N SER A 65 13.99 -7.06 3.60
CA SER A 65 15.21 -7.14 2.80
C SER A 65 15.80 -8.56 2.85
N LEU A 66 16.68 -8.87 1.90
CA LEU A 66 17.41 -10.15 1.88
C LEU A 66 18.27 -10.36 3.14
N GLY A 67 18.74 -9.27 3.75
CA GLY A 67 19.51 -9.29 5.00
C GLY A 67 18.67 -9.44 6.27
N GLY A 68 17.40 -9.88 6.14
CA GLY A 68 16.49 -10.12 7.26
C GLY A 68 15.88 -8.88 7.91
N GLN A 69 16.20 -7.69 7.41
CA GLN A 69 15.65 -6.44 7.96
C GLN A 69 14.19 -6.28 7.52
N SER A 70 13.36 -5.78 8.43
CA SER A 70 11.94 -5.56 8.19
C SER A 70 11.54 -4.14 8.58
N ALA A 71 10.66 -3.54 7.80
CA ALA A 71 10.08 -2.22 8.07
C ALA A 71 8.57 -2.24 7.82
N ALA A 72 7.84 -1.46 8.60
CA ALA A 72 6.41 -1.27 8.46
C ALA A 72 6.06 0.22 8.56
N VAL A 73 5.19 0.70 7.67
CA VAL A 73 4.75 2.09 7.62
C VAL A 73 3.23 2.12 7.49
N VAL A 74 2.57 2.92 8.33
CA VAL A 74 1.14 3.21 8.19
C VAL A 74 0.98 4.60 7.58
N LEU A 75 0.41 4.64 6.37
CA LEU A 75 0.06 5.89 5.71
C LEU A 75 -1.36 6.31 6.07
N GLY A 76 -1.57 7.61 6.20
CA GLY A 76 -2.88 8.23 6.27
C GLY A 76 -3.00 9.36 5.25
N ARG A 77 -4.22 9.86 5.05
CA ARG A 77 -4.39 11.11 4.31
C ARG A 77 -3.80 12.26 5.12
N ALA A 78 -3.09 13.15 4.43
CA ALA A 78 -2.74 14.44 4.99
C ALA A 78 -4.01 15.25 5.27
N ALA A 79 -3.99 16.07 6.32
CA ALA A 79 -4.98 17.14 6.44
C ALA A 79 -4.81 18.10 5.24
N PRO A 80 -5.88 18.80 4.82
CA PRO A 80 -5.73 19.90 3.87
C PRO A 80 -4.65 20.87 4.36
N ALA A 81 -3.86 21.43 3.43
CA ALA A 81 -2.72 22.30 3.76
C ALA A 81 -3.11 23.49 4.66
N ASP A 82 -4.38 23.88 4.61
CA ASP A 82 -4.98 25.01 5.32
C ASP A 82 -5.24 24.72 6.82
N ALA A 83 -5.05 23.48 7.28
CA ALA A 83 -5.31 23.06 8.67
C ALA A 83 -4.09 23.15 9.60
N GLN A 84 -2.94 23.62 9.11
CA GLN A 84 -1.69 23.69 9.90
C GLN A 84 -1.39 25.12 10.39
N HIS A 85 -2.17 25.64 11.34
CA HIS A 85 -1.74 26.81 12.15
C HIS A 85 -2.36 26.98 13.55
N THR A 86 -2.97 25.96 14.15
CA THR A 86 -3.53 26.12 15.51
C THR A 86 -3.14 24.93 16.40
N ASN A 87 -1.90 24.91 16.90
CA ASN A 87 -1.65 24.28 18.20
C ASN A 87 -0.36 24.81 18.85
N GLN A 88 -0.48 25.97 19.50
CA GLN A 88 0.31 26.29 20.69
C GLN A 88 -0.68 26.67 21.80
N GLY A 89 -0.65 25.89 22.87
CA GLY A 89 -1.42 26.05 24.10
C GLY A 89 -0.95 24.99 25.10
#